data_AF-A0A6B2XL35-F1
#
_entry.id   AF-A0A6B2XL35-F1
#
_cell.length_a   1.000
_cell.length_b   1.000
_cell.length_c   1.000
_cell.angle_alpha   90.00
_cell.angle_beta   90.00
_cell.angle_gamma   90.00
#
_symmetry.space_group_name_H-M   'P 1'
#
loop_
_entity.id
_entity.type
_entity.pdbx_description
1 polymer ?
#
loop_
_entity_poly.entity_id
_entity_poly.type
_entity_poly.pdbx_seq_one_letter_code
_entity_poly.pdbx_strand_id
1 'polypeptide(L)'
;RKILAGVKPLVAAADLAICHHEIPYGRPGGPYTGYPAFKAPHQLADALKDAGYDSCSTGSNHTLDDGYDGLVRTLEHLDRVGIKHVGSARSADEAKAPAVLSAGGAKVAQLDYTYGTNGIPVPAGKPWSVNLIDQNRIIADARAARAAGANVVLLSVHWGTEWQTAP
;
A
#
# COMPACT_ATOMS: atom_id res chain seq x y z
N ARG A 1 -7.68 4.87 -23.93
CA ARG A 1 -7.86 5.99 -22.96
C ARG A 1 -7.02 5.64 -21.74
N LYS A 2 -6.15 6.53 -21.23
CA LYS A 2 -5.39 6.26 -20.00
C LYS A 2 -6.34 6.32 -18.80
N ILE A 3 -6.45 5.25 -18.01
CA ILE A 3 -7.52 5.06 -17.01
C ILE A 3 -7.57 6.15 -15.93
N LEU A 4 -6.42 6.78 -15.60
CA LEU A 4 -6.31 7.85 -14.59
C LEU A 4 -6.19 9.27 -15.18
N ALA A 5 -6.42 9.46 -16.48
CA ALA A 5 -6.24 10.77 -17.12
C ALA A 5 -7.09 11.89 -16.49
N GLY A 6 -8.29 11.56 -15.97
CA GLY A 6 -9.20 12.53 -15.37
C GLY A 6 -8.71 13.09 -14.02
N VAL A 7 -7.89 12.35 -13.28
CA VAL A 7 -7.39 12.77 -11.95
C VAL A 7 -5.97 13.32 -12.00
N LYS A 8 -5.23 13.08 -13.11
CA LYS A 8 -3.83 13.49 -13.26
C LYS A 8 -3.57 14.97 -12.94
N PRO A 9 -4.38 15.96 -13.38
CA PRO A 9 -4.12 17.36 -13.04
C PRO A 9 -4.19 17.65 -11.53
N LEU A 10 -4.98 16.89 -10.77
CA LEU A 10 -5.10 17.03 -9.31
C LEU A 10 -3.96 16.31 -8.59
N VAL A 11 -3.67 15.07 -9.00
CA VAL A 11 -2.63 14.23 -8.38
C VAL A 11 -1.25 14.84 -8.62
N ALA A 12 -0.93 15.21 -9.86
CA ALA A 12 0.38 15.74 -10.23
C ALA A 12 0.65 17.17 -9.69
N ALA A 13 -0.37 17.87 -9.20
CA ALA A 13 -0.22 19.18 -8.58
C ALA A 13 0.10 19.10 -7.08
N ALA A 14 -0.01 17.92 -6.46
CA ALA A 14 0.27 17.74 -5.03
C ALA A 14 1.77 17.74 -4.75
N ASP A 15 2.18 18.31 -3.61
CA ASP A 15 3.56 18.20 -3.11
C ASP A 15 3.95 16.76 -2.74
N LEU A 16 2.95 15.95 -2.41
CA LEU A 16 3.06 14.52 -2.13
C LEU A 16 1.73 13.84 -2.42
N ALA A 17 1.71 12.89 -3.35
CA ALA A 17 0.53 12.13 -3.72
C ALA A 17 0.64 10.68 -3.24
N ILE A 18 -0.29 10.26 -2.37
CA ILE A 18 -0.36 8.92 -1.81
C ILE A 18 -1.64 8.23 -2.28
N CYS A 19 -1.50 6.97 -2.73
CA CYS A 19 -2.61 6.13 -3.16
C CYS A 19 -2.90 5.01 -2.16
N HIS A 20 -4.08 4.39 -2.25
CA HIS A 20 -4.33 3.07 -1.67
C HIS A 20 -4.42 2.06 -2.82
N HIS A 21 -3.51 1.09 -2.83
CA HIS A 21 -3.48 0.02 -3.81
C HIS A 21 -3.93 -1.29 -3.14
N GLU A 22 -5.24 -1.46 -3.10
CA GLU A 22 -5.92 -2.45 -2.27
C GLU A 22 -5.71 -3.91 -2.72
N ILE A 23 -5.62 -4.15 -4.03
CA ILE A 23 -5.67 -5.51 -4.60
C ILE A 23 -4.34 -5.88 -5.27
N PRO A 24 -3.92 -7.15 -5.24
CA PRO A 24 -2.66 -7.55 -5.84
C PRO A 24 -2.71 -7.49 -7.38
N TYR A 25 -1.56 -7.22 -8.00
CA TYR A 25 -1.44 -7.35 -9.45
C TYR A 25 -1.43 -8.81 -9.87
N GLY A 26 -2.13 -9.17 -10.95
CA GLY A 26 -2.05 -10.45 -11.64
C GLY A 26 -0.80 -10.56 -12.53
N ARG A 27 -0.55 -11.77 -13.06
CA ARG A 27 0.56 -12.01 -14.01
C ARG A 27 0.34 -11.28 -15.34
N PRO A 28 1.38 -11.04 -16.14
CA PRO A 28 1.21 -10.60 -17.52
C PRO A 28 0.30 -11.55 -18.31
N GLY A 29 -0.71 -11.01 -18.98
CA GLY A 29 -1.72 -11.81 -19.69
C GLY A 29 -2.85 -12.37 -18.79
N GLY A 30 -2.77 -12.17 -17.48
CA GLY A 30 -3.80 -12.58 -16.53
C GLY A 30 -3.62 -14.00 -15.98
N PRO A 31 -4.71 -14.62 -15.45
CA PRO A 31 -6.06 -14.05 -15.39
C PRO A 31 -6.15 -12.83 -14.48
N TYR A 32 -7.01 -11.89 -14.85
CA TYR A 32 -7.46 -10.79 -14.00
C TYR A 32 -8.84 -11.14 -13.46
N THR A 33 -9.06 -10.95 -12.18
CA THR A 33 -10.26 -11.40 -11.49
C THR A 33 -10.85 -10.28 -10.64
N GLY A 34 -12.18 -10.31 -10.49
CA GLY A 34 -12.93 -9.48 -9.56
C GLY A 34 -13.33 -10.28 -8.32
N TYR A 35 -14.40 -9.83 -7.65
CA TYR A 35 -14.93 -10.47 -6.45
C TYR A 35 -15.11 -12.00 -6.63
N PRO A 36 -14.75 -12.83 -5.64
CA PRO A 36 -14.30 -12.45 -4.29
C PRO A 36 -12.78 -12.31 -4.13
N ALA A 37 -11.98 -12.70 -5.12
CA ALA A 37 -10.51 -12.68 -5.05
C ALA A 37 -9.94 -11.95 -6.25
N PHE A 38 -9.38 -10.77 -6.00
CA PHE A 38 -9.05 -9.79 -7.01
C PHE A 38 -7.63 -9.96 -7.54
N LYS A 39 -7.46 -9.75 -8.85
CA LYS A 39 -6.15 -9.66 -9.52
C LYS A 39 -6.19 -8.52 -10.52
N ALA A 40 -5.54 -7.42 -10.21
CA ALA A 40 -5.50 -6.24 -11.07
C ALA A 40 -4.52 -6.41 -12.24
N PRO A 41 -4.78 -5.78 -13.41
CA PRO A 41 -3.75 -5.62 -14.43
C PRO A 41 -2.54 -4.84 -13.89
N HIS A 42 -1.33 -5.40 -14.04
CA HIS A 42 -0.09 -4.78 -13.53
C HIS A 42 0.24 -3.43 -14.18
N GLN A 43 -0.32 -3.14 -15.37
CA GLN A 43 -0.20 -1.85 -16.07
C GLN A 43 -0.80 -0.69 -15.26
N LEU A 44 -1.60 -0.99 -14.22
CA LEU A 44 -2.05 0.03 -13.27
C LEU A 44 -0.87 0.68 -12.53
N ALA A 45 0.26 -0.01 -12.31
CA ALA A 45 1.45 0.60 -11.73
C ALA A 45 1.97 1.76 -12.61
N ASP A 46 2.08 1.54 -13.92
CA ASP A 46 2.48 2.57 -14.87
C ASP A 46 1.46 3.72 -14.93
N ALA A 47 0.16 3.40 -14.84
CA ALA A 47 -0.88 4.41 -14.80
C ALA A 47 -0.81 5.28 -13.52
N LEU A 48 -0.56 4.68 -12.36
CA LEU A 48 -0.36 5.38 -11.09
C LEU A 48 0.84 6.34 -11.19
N LYS A 49 1.96 5.86 -11.77
CA LYS A 49 3.15 6.71 -11.92
C LYS A 49 2.90 7.85 -12.88
N ASP A 50 2.24 7.59 -14.02
CA ASP A 50 1.88 8.62 -15.00
C ASP A 50 0.87 9.64 -14.42
N ALA A 51 0.02 9.23 -13.48
CA ALA A 51 -0.90 10.13 -12.79
C ALA A 51 -0.19 11.06 -11.79
N GLY A 52 0.98 10.67 -11.28
CA GLY A 52 1.81 11.48 -10.37
C GLY A 52 1.88 10.96 -8.93
N TYR A 53 1.49 9.71 -8.65
CA TYR A 53 1.62 9.15 -7.29
C TYR A 53 3.08 8.87 -6.92
N ASP A 54 3.41 9.16 -5.66
CA ASP A 54 4.74 8.95 -5.07
C ASP A 54 4.83 7.68 -4.25
N SER A 55 3.73 7.30 -3.59
CA SER A 55 3.66 6.13 -2.72
C SER A 55 2.25 5.54 -2.69
N CYS A 56 2.14 4.26 -2.33
CA CYS A 56 0.87 3.59 -2.10
C CYS A 56 0.87 2.76 -0.81
N SER A 57 -0.23 2.82 -0.04
CA SER A 57 -0.53 1.78 0.94
C SER A 57 -0.99 0.50 0.23
N THR A 58 -0.56 -0.66 0.72
CA THR A 58 -0.86 -1.98 0.13
C THR A 58 -1.43 -2.96 1.14
N GLY A 59 -1.48 -2.60 2.42
CA GLY A 59 -2.16 -3.34 3.47
C GLY A 59 -3.68 -3.13 3.37
N SER A 60 -4.38 -4.21 3.09
CA SER A 60 -5.84 -4.26 2.95
C SER A 60 -6.34 -5.66 3.32
N ASN A 61 -7.65 -5.82 3.39
CA ASN A 61 -8.27 -7.13 3.45
C ASN A 61 -8.06 -8.00 2.20
N HIS A 62 -7.62 -7.40 1.08
CA HIS A 62 -7.36 -8.07 -0.20
C HIS A 62 -5.88 -8.29 -0.53
N THR A 63 -4.94 -7.87 0.32
CA THR A 63 -3.49 -7.98 0.07
C THR A 63 -3.03 -9.39 -0.31
N LEU A 64 -3.74 -10.42 0.17
CA LEU A 64 -3.39 -11.83 -0.02
C LEU A 64 -4.30 -12.58 -1.00
N ASP A 65 -5.11 -11.89 -1.81
CA ASP A 65 -6.06 -12.53 -2.74
C ASP A 65 -5.40 -13.44 -3.79
N ASP A 66 -4.13 -13.18 -4.12
CA ASP A 66 -3.29 -14.07 -4.94
C ASP A 66 -2.08 -14.59 -4.17
N GLY A 67 -2.24 -14.73 -2.85
CA GLY A 67 -1.23 -15.21 -1.92
C GLY A 67 0.01 -14.32 -1.83
N TYR A 68 1.05 -14.87 -1.22
CA TYR A 68 2.33 -14.17 -1.03
C TYR A 68 3.01 -13.81 -2.36
N ASP A 69 2.89 -14.66 -3.39
CA ASP A 69 3.45 -14.37 -4.71
C ASP A 69 2.76 -13.18 -5.40
N GLY A 70 1.45 -13.02 -5.19
CA GLY A 70 0.69 -11.85 -5.63
C GLY A 70 1.13 -10.57 -4.92
N LEU A 71 1.31 -10.64 -3.61
CA LEU A 71 1.87 -9.56 -2.80
C LEU A 71 3.26 -9.15 -3.30
N VAL A 72 4.19 -10.10 -3.42
CA VAL A 72 5.57 -9.85 -3.89
C VAL A 72 5.56 -9.17 -5.25
N ARG A 73 4.80 -9.74 -6.21
CA ARG A 73 4.68 -9.18 -7.56
C ARG A 73 4.10 -7.77 -7.55
N THR A 74 3.19 -7.48 -6.63
CA THR A 74 2.60 -6.15 -6.48
C THR A 74 3.67 -5.13 -6.13
N LEU A 75 4.48 -5.43 -5.12
CA LEU A 75 5.58 -4.58 -4.68
C LEU A 75 6.64 -4.42 -5.78
N GLU A 76 6.99 -5.50 -6.50
CA GLU A 76 7.94 -5.43 -7.62
C GLU A 76 7.48 -4.50 -8.75
N HIS A 77 6.19 -4.49 -9.10
CA HIS A 77 5.67 -3.58 -10.13
C HIS A 77 5.63 -2.13 -9.67
N LEU A 78 5.39 -1.85 -8.38
CA LEU A 78 5.46 -0.50 -7.79
C LEU A 78 6.92 -0.01 -7.75
N ASP A 79 7.84 -0.85 -7.26
CA ASP A 79 9.29 -0.59 -7.26
C ASP A 79 9.81 -0.26 -8.65
N ARG A 80 9.41 -1.06 -9.66
CA ARG A 80 9.81 -0.86 -11.07
C ARG A 80 9.47 0.53 -11.60
N VAL A 81 8.34 1.11 -11.19
CA VAL A 81 7.90 2.45 -11.64
C VAL A 81 8.32 3.56 -10.66
N GLY A 82 9.06 3.22 -9.60
CA GLY A 82 9.53 4.15 -8.59
C GLY A 82 8.42 4.72 -7.71
N ILE A 83 7.35 3.95 -7.48
CA ILE A 83 6.33 4.25 -6.46
C ILE A 83 6.73 3.52 -5.19
N LYS A 84 6.90 4.26 -4.08
CA LYS A 84 7.16 3.65 -2.78
C LYS A 84 5.92 2.91 -2.29
N HIS A 85 6.09 2.02 -1.32
CA HIS A 85 4.96 1.31 -0.75
C HIS A 85 5.15 0.98 0.73
N VAL A 86 4.05 0.83 1.44
CA VAL A 86 3.98 0.43 2.86
C VAL A 86 2.76 -0.45 3.10
N GLY A 87 2.77 -1.23 4.18
CA GLY A 87 1.63 -2.07 4.60
C GLY A 87 1.77 -3.54 4.28
N SER A 88 2.57 -3.89 3.27
CA SER A 88 3.02 -5.25 2.99
C SER A 88 4.51 -5.30 2.67
N ALA A 89 5.15 -6.46 2.91
CA ALA A 89 6.59 -6.63 2.75
C ALA A 89 7.02 -8.04 2.32
N ARG A 90 8.18 -8.10 1.67
CA ARG A 90 8.88 -9.34 1.27
C ARG A 90 9.77 -9.84 2.40
N SER A 91 10.36 -8.95 3.20
CA SER A 91 11.25 -9.32 4.32
C SER A 91 10.93 -8.59 5.62
N ALA A 92 11.33 -9.17 6.76
CA ALA A 92 11.10 -8.57 8.07
C ALA A 92 11.80 -7.21 8.22
N ASP A 93 12.91 -7.00 7.51
CA ASP A 93 13.63 -5.73 7.51
C ASP A 93 12.91 -4.69 6.65
N GLU A 94 12.34 -5.08 5.51
CA GLU A 94 11.47 -4.21 4.71
C GLU A 94 10.24 -3.77 5.51
N ALA A 95 9.62 -4.68 6.29
CA ALA A 95 8.46 -4.35 7.12
C ALA A 95 8.75 -3.35 8.26
N LYS A 96 10.01 -3.20 8.68
CA LYS A 96 10.43 -2.26 9.74
C LYS A 96 10.71 -0.85 9.19
N ALA A 97 10.87 -0.70 7.89
CA ALA A 97 11.27 0.56 7.27
C ALA A 97 10.05 1.28 6.67
N PRO A 98 9.46 2.28 7.35
CA PRO A 98 8.39 3.08 6.75
C PRO A 98 8.92 3.83 5.53
N ALA A 99 8.06 4.04 4.53
CA ALA A 99 8.42 4.89 3.40
C ALA A 99 8.60 6.33 3.89
N VAL A 100 9.83 6.86 3.79
CA VAL A 100 10.12 8.26 4.03
C VAL A 100 10.05 9.02 2.71
N LEU A 101 9.12 9.96 2.63
CA LEU A 101 8.76 10.76 1.47
C LEU A 101 9.11 12.23 1.74
N SER A 102 9.14 13.04 0.70
CA SER A 102 9.35 14.49 0.81
C SER A 102 8.12 15.21 0.27
N ALA A 103 7.60 16.17 1.02
CA ALA A 103 6.52 17.06 0.62
C ALA A 103 7.03 18.50 0.80
N GLY A 104 7.49 19.13 -0.28
CA GLY A 104 8.25 20.38 -0.20
C GLY A 104 9.48 20.23 0.71
N GLY A 105 9.54 21.02 1.78
CA GLY A 105 10.62 20.96 2.78
C GLY A 105 10.43 19.93 3.91
N ALA A 106 9.30 19.22 3.95
CA ALA A 106 8.97 18.30 5.04
C ALA A 106 9.28 16.84 4.69
N LYS A 107 9.88 16.10 5.64
CA LYS A 107 9.99 14.63 5.61
C LYS A 107 8.71 14.00 6.15
N VAL A 108 8.04 13.20 5.34
CA VAL A 108 6.80 12.50 5.70
C VAL A 108 7.08 11.01 5.80
N ALA A 109 6.89 10.40 6.96
CA ALA A 109 6.92 8.95 7.11
C ALA A 109 5.51 8.40 6.91
N GLN A 110 5.32 7.53 5.91
CA GLN A 110 4.05 6.84 5.71
C GLN A 110 4.03 5.52 6.49
N LEU A 111 2.93 5.27 7.18
CA LEU A 111 2.60 4.01 7.84
C LEU A 111 1.30 3.46 7.26
N ASP A 112 1.14 2.14 7.26
CA ASP A 112 -0.05 1.47 6.77
C ASP A 112 -0.32 0.16 7.50
N TYR A 113 -1.58 -0.04 7.88
CA TYR A 113 -2.07 -1.21 8.61
C TYR A 113 -3.50 -1.56 8.20
N THR A 114 -3.80 -2.86 8.15
CA THR A 114 -5.13 -3.41 7.83
C THR A 114 -5.73 -4.20 8.98
N TYR A 115 -7.06 -4.21 9.08
CA TYR A 115 -7.78 -5.01 10.08
C TYR A 115 -7.65 -6.52 9.86
N GLY A 116 -7.36 -6.96 8.64
CA GLY A 116 -7.31 -8.38 8.30
C GLY A 116 -7.03 -8.63 6.83
N THR A 117 -7.31 -9.86 6.38
CA THR A 117 -7.03 -10.40 5.03
C THR A 117 -8.17 -11.31 4.53
N ASN A 118 -9.43 -10.97 4.83
CA ASN A 118 -10.64 -11.72 4.44
C ASN A 118 -10.61 -13.23 4.75
N GLY A 119 -10.01 -13.61 5.88
CA GLY A 119 -9.90 -15.00 6.32
C GLY A 119 -8.76 -15.78 5.66
N ILE A 120 -8.02 -15.18 4.72
CA ILE A 120 -6.79 -15.76 4.17
C ILE A 120 -5.69 -15.63 5.23
N PRO A 121 -5.13 -16.72 5.77
CA PRO A 121 -4.13 -16.63 6.82
C PRO A 121 -2.86 -15.97 6.29
N VAL A 122 -2.26 -15.10 7.11
CA VAL A 122 -0.90 -14.61 6.85
C VAL A 122 0.04 -15.81 6.66
N PRO A 123 0.89 -15.83 5.61
CA PRO A 123 1.69 -17.01 5.29
C PRO A 123 2.49 -17.55 6.47
N ALA A 124 2.63 -18.87 6.57
CA ALA A 124 3.38 -19.49 7.66
C ALA A 124 4.86 -19.07 7.64
N GLY A 125 5.38 -18.72 8.81
CA GLY A 125 6.73 -18.15 8.93
C GLY A 125 6.93 -16.88 8.12
N LYS A 126 5.82 -16.19 7.77
CA LYS A 126 5.47 -14.90 7.12
C LYS A 126 5.03 -13.65 7.90
N PRO A 127 5.06 -13.54 9.24
CA PRO A 127 4.23 -12.58 9.99
C PRO A 127 4.40 -11.08 9.65
N TRP A 128 5.50 -10.72 9.00
CA TRP A 128 5.82 -9.35 8.57
C TRP A 128 5.23 -8.99 7.20
N SER A 129 4.68 -9.97 6.48
CA SER A 129 4.24 -9.78 5.10
C SER A 129 3.05 -8.83 4.98
N VAL A 130 2.20 -8.74 6.00
CA VAL A 130 1.08 -7.79 6.07
C VAL A 130 1.09 -7.14 7.45
N ASN A 131 1.01 -5.82 7.50
CA ASN A 131 0.90 -5.07 8.75
C ASN A 131 -0.55 -5.12 9.26
N LEU A 132 -0.82 -6.00 10.22
CA LEU A 132 -2.10 -6.03 10.91
C LEU A 132 -2.19 -4.93 11.97
N ILE A 133 -3.38 -4.36 12.14
CA ILE A 133 -3.63 -3.33 13.16
C ILE A 133 -3.30 -3.87 14.56
N ASP A 134 -2.34 -3.22 15.19
CA ASP A 134 -2.05 -3.30 16.62
C ASP A 134 -1.79 -1.87 17.09
N GLN A 135 -2.63 -1.36 17.99
CA GLN A 135 -2.58 0.05 18.41
C GLN A 135 -1.25 0.41 19.07
N ASN A 136 -0.68 -0.49 19.87
CA ASN A 136 0.59 -0.22 20.57
C ASN A 136 1.74 -0.18 19.57
N ARG A 137 1.75 -1.10 18.60
CA ARG A 137 2.71 -1.12 17.49
C ARG A 137 2.62 0.14 16.65
N ILE A 138 1.41 0.55 16.24
CA ILE A 138 1.19 1.76 15.43
C ILE A 138 1.77 2.99 16.15
N ILE A 139 1.49 3.15 17.44
CA ILE A 139 2.01 4.26 18.24
C ILE A 139 3.54 4.19 18.37
N ALA A 140 4.10 2.99 18.58
CA ALA A 140 5.55 2.79 18.66
C ALA A 140 6.25 3.13 17.33
N ASP A 141 5.73 2.63 16.21
CA ASP A 141 6.26 2.85 14.87
C ASP A 141 6.18 4.34 14.49
N ALA A 142 5.06 5.01 14.84
CA ALA A 142 4.92 6.46 14.66
C ALA A 142 5.95 7.27 15.48
N ARG A 143 6.18 6.89 16.75
CA ARG A 143 7.21 7.53 17.59
C ARG A 143 8.61 7.29 17.05
N ALA A 144 8.91 6.07 16.61
CA ALA A 144 10.20 5.73 16.00
C ALA A 144 10.45 6.54 14.73
N ALA A 145 9.44 6.69 13.86
CA ALA A 145 9.53 7.52 12.66
C ALA A 145 9.81 9.00 12.98
N ARG A 146 9.15 9.56 14.02
CA ARG A 146 9.44 10.93 14.50
C ARG A 146 10.87 11.05 15.05
N ALA A 147 11.31 10.08 15.85
CA ALA A 147 12.68 10.07 16.40
C ALA A 147 13.75 9.95 15.32
N ALA A 148 13.45 9.25 14.21
CA ALA A 148 14.30 9.15 13.03
C ALA A 148 14.28 10.41 12.13
N GLY A 149 13.56 11.47 12.54
CA GLY A 149 13.60 12.78 11.89
C GLY A 149 12.45 13.07 10.91
N ALA A 150 11.37 12.28 10.91
CA ALA A 150 10.16 12.64 10.18
C ALA A 150 9.50 13.89 10.79
N ASN A 151 9.13 14.86 9.95
CA ASN A 151 8.37 16.05 10.36
C ASN A 151 6.88 15.71 10.54
N VAL A 152 6.37 14.81 9.70
CA VAL A 152 4.99 14.32 9.70
C VAL A 152 5.00 12.79 9.64
N VAL A 153 4.10 12.16 10.40
CA VAL A 153 3.78 10.74 10.23
C VAL A 153 2.37 10.66 9.67
N LEU A 154 2.22 10.08 8.49
CA LEU A 154 0.93 9.85 7.84
C LEU A 154 0.56 8.38 8.00
N LEU A 155 -0.54 8.11 8.68
CA LEU A 155 -1.04 6.76 8.91
C LEU A 155 -2.22 6.48 7.96
N SER A 156 -2.04 5.54 7.04
CA SER A 156 -3.13 4.88 6.32
C SER A 156 -3.65 3.73 7.19
N VAL A 157 -4.97 3.69 7.42
CA VAL A 157 -5.59 2.59 8.16
C VAL A 157 -6.71 2.02 7.29
N HIS A 158 -6.58 0.75 6.94
CA HIS A 158 -7.61 -0.01 6.27
C HIS A 158 -8.45 -0.74 7.33
N TRP A 159 -9.61 -0.18 7.69
CA TRP A 159 -10.45 -0.60 8.81
C TRP A 159 -11.91 -0.26 8.57
N GLY A 160 -12.78 -0.77 9.45
CA GLY A 160 -14.22 -0.59 9.39
C GLY A 160 -14.95 -1.90 9.07
N THR A 161 -16.27 -1.82 8.95
CA THR A 161 -17.12 -2.93 8.53
C THR A 161 -17.44 -2.75 7.06
N GLU A 162 -17.14 -3.74 6.22
CA GLU A 162 -17.55 -3.71 4.81
C GLU A 162 -19.07 -3.51 4.69
N TRP A 163 -19.50 -2.75 3.67
CA TRP A 163 -20.91 -2.43 3.38
C TRP A 163 -21.62 -1.52 4.39
N GLN A 164 -20.93 -1.06 5.44
CA GLN A 164 -21.46 -0.09 6.38
C GLN A 164 -21.23 1.33 5.87
N THR A 165 -22.32 2.07 5.60
CA THR A 165 -22.27 3.43 5.02
C THR A 165 -22.45 4.55 6.04
N ALA A 166 -22.76 4.22 7.30
CA ALA A 166 -22.86 5.17 8.42
C ALA A 166 -22.39 4.49 9.72
N PRO A 167 -21.87 5.25 10.72
CA PRO A 167 -21.42 4.73 12.01
C PRO A 167 -22.49 3.94 12.78
#